data_AF-A0A377K2W7-F1
#
_entry.id   AF-A0A377K2W7-F1
#
_cell.length_a   1.000
_cell.length_b   1.000
_cell.length_c   1.000
_cell.angle_alpha   90.00
_cell.angle_beta   90.00
_cell.angle_gamma   90.00
#
_symmetry.space_group_name_H-M   'P 1'
#
loop_
_entity.id
_entity.type
_entity.pdbx_description
1 polymer ?
#
loop_
_entity_poly.entity_id
_entity_poly.type
_entity_poly.pdbx_seq_one_letter_code
_entity_poly.pdbx_strand_id
1 'polypeptide(L)' 'MSIRGRESYVMPMNITEFCSKLPPSHFFRCHRSFCVNLNKIREIEPWFNNTYILRLKDLDFEVPVSRSKVKEFRQLMHL' A
#
# COMPACT_ATOMS: atom_id res chain seq x y z
N MET A 1 18.14 18.56 -9.28
CA MET A 1 18.16 17.15 -9.73
C MET A 1 18.36 16.27 -8.50
N SER A 2 17.28 15.88 -7.82
CA SER A 2 17.39 15.07 -6.59
C SER A 2 17.17 13.62 -6.95
N ILE A 3 18.26 12.86 -7.05
CA ILE A 3 18.22 11.41 -7.21
C ILE A 3 17.88 10.85 -5.82
N ARG A 4 16.59 10.61 -5.55
CA ARG A 4 16.19 9.87 -4.34
C ARG A 4 16.62 8.42 -4.54
N GLY A 5 17.65 7.99 -3.81
CA GLY A 5 18.12 6.60 -3.84
C GLY A 5 16.99 5.65 -3.51
N ARG A 6 16.66 4.75 -4.44
CA ARG A 6 15.67 3.70 -4.24
C ARG A 6 16.36 2.56 -3.50
N GLU A 7 16.31 2.61 -2.18
CA GLU A 7 16.86 1.56 -1.34
C GLU A 7 15.82 0.47 -1.10
N SER A 8 16.24 -0.78 -1.24
CA SER A 8 15.42 -1.96 -0.94
C SER A 8 16.04 -2.73 0.21
N TYR A 9 15.24 -3.06 1.21
CA TYR A 9 15.67 -3.78 2.40
C TYR A 9 14.89 -5.10 2.49
N VAL A 10 15.60 -6.18 2.83
CA VAL A 10 15.01 -7.51 3.06
C VAL A 10 14.97 -7.77 4.55
N MET A 11 13.82 -8.18 5.08
CA MET A 11 13.63 -8.49 6.49
C MET A 11 13.36 -9.99 6.65
N PRO A 12 13.97 -10.69 7.63
CA PRO A 12 13.74 -12.12 7.90
C PRO A 12 12.45 -12.34 8.70
N MET A 13 11.35 -11.73 8.28
CA MET A 13 10.06 -11.83 8.94
C MET A 13 8.92 -11.77 7.93
N ASN A 14 7.76 -12.32 8.29
CA ASN A 14 6.61 -12.25 7.40
C ASN A 14 6.01 -10.83 7.41
N ILE A 15 5.37 -10.47 6.29
CA ILE A 15 4.79 -9.14 6.09
C ILE A 15 3.67 -8.79 7.10
N THR A 16 3.00 -9.78 7.70
CA THR A 16 1.96 -9.53 8.71
C THR A 16 2.58 -9.04 9.99
N GLU A 17 3.60 -9.74 10.47
CA GLU A 17 4.36 -9.32 11.64
C GLU A 17 5.09 -8.00 11.41
N PHE A 18 5.60 -7.76 10.20
CA PHE A 18 6.25 -6.49 9.89
C PHE A 18 5.25 -5.32 9.93
N CYS A 19 4.12 -5.47 9.25
CA CYS A 19 3.10 -4.43 9.17
C CYS A 19 2.48 -4.13 10.55
N SER A 20 2.39 -5.11 11.46
CA SER A 20 1.91 -4.88 12.84
C SER A 20 2.87 -4.06 13.71
N LYS A 21 4.15 -3.95 13.34
CA LYS A 21 5.15 -3.12 14.03
C LYS A 21 5.18 -1.68 13.50
N LEU A 22 4.48 -1.40 12.40
CA LEU A 22 4.44 -0.07 11.78
C LEU A 22 3.32 0.79 12.36
N PRO A 23 3.46 2.13 12.34
CA PRO A 23 2.39 3.03 12.79
C PRO A 23 1.11 2.83 11.98
N PRO A 24 -0.01 2.40 12.60
CA PRO A 24 -1.23 2.05 11.87
C PRO A 24 -1.92 3.27 11.23
N SER A 25 -1.62 4.48 11.70
CA SER A 25 -2.08 5.73 11.08
C SER A 25 -1.47 6.00 9.71
N HIS A 26 -0.32 5.38 9.40
CA HIS A 26 0.43 5.61 8.18
C HIS A 26 0.53 4.39 7.28
N PHE A 27 0.34 3.18 7.83
CA PHE A 27 0.52 1.94 7.09
C PHE A 27 -0.76 1.13 7.04
N PHE A 28 -1.04 0.58 5.86
CA PHE A 28 -2.23 -0.23 5.63
C PHE A 28 -1.87 -1.53 4.90
N ARG A 29 -2.36 -2.66 5.42
CA ARG A 29 -2.21 -3.97 4.78
C ARG A 29 -3.28 -4.17 3.72
N CYS A 30 -3.05 -3.61 2.53
CA CYS A 30 -4.03 -3.62 1.43
C CYS A 30 -4.14 -4.97 0.70
N HIS A 31 -3.14 -5.84 0.80
CA HIS A 31 -3.11 -7.13 0.12
C HIS A 31 -2.29 -8.17 0.90
N ARG A 32 -2.48 -9.47 0.64
CA ARG A 32 -1.69 -10.54 1.29
C ARG A 32 -0.18 -10.41 1.06
N SER A 33 0.24 -9.72 0.01
CA SER A 33 1.66 -9.50 -0.33
C SER A 33 2.11 -8.04 -0.20
N PHE A 34 1.23 -7.12 0.20
CA PHE A 34 1.55 -5.68 0.23
C PHE A 34 1.03 -4.99 1.49
N CYS A 35 1.89 -4.17 2.10
CA CYS A 35 1.60 -3.20 3.16
C CYS A 35 2.15 -1.86 2.65
N VAL A 36 1.31 -0.83 2.58
CA VAL A 36 1.62 0.44 1.91
C VAL A 36 1.68 1.58 2.90
N ASN A 37 2.56 2.55 2.67
CA ASN A 37 2.51 3.83 3.35
C ASN A 37 1.45 4.72 2.67
N LEU A 38 0.39 5.07 3.40
CA LEU A 38 -0.74 5.86 2.90
C LEU A 38 -0.30 7.24 2.39
N ASN A 39 0.68 7.88 3.03
CA ASN A 39 1.18 9.20 2.63
C ASN A 39 1.93 9.18 1.29
N LYS A 40 2.30 7.99 0.81
CA LYS A 40 2.99 7.77 -0.46
C LYS A 40 2.04 7.45 -1.60
N ILE A 41 0.73 7.29 -1.36
CA ILE A 41 -0.24 7.13 -2.43
C ILE A 41 -0.28 8.41 -3.27
N ARG A 42 -0.15 8.24 -4.60
CA ARG A 42 -0.25 9.31 -5.60
C ARG A 42 -1.64 9.31 -6.23
N GLU A 43 -2.11 8.14 -6.66
CA GLU A 43 -3.41 7.94 -7.30
C GLU A 43 -4.07 6.67 -6.76
N ILE A 44 -5.41 6.69 -6.71
CA ILE A 44 -6.26 5.55 -6.42
C ILE A 44 -7.15 5.34 -7.63
N GLU A 45 -6.94 4.26 -8.38
CA GLU A 45 -7.70 3.95 -9.58
C GLU A 45 -8.70 2.84 -9.32
N PRO A 46 -9.99 3.02 -9.65
CA PRO A 46 -10.96 1.93 -9.67
C PRO A 46 -10.47 0.82 -10.60
N TRP A 47 -10.67 -0.42 -10.17
CA TRP A 47 -10.21 -1.60 -10.88
C TRP A 47 -11.29 -2.66 -10.98
N PHE A 48 -11.01 -3.74 -11.71
CA PHE A 48 -11.98 -4.82 -11.91
C PHE A 48 -12.49 -5.37 -10.56
N ASN A 49 -13.70 -5.91 -10.57
CA ASN A 49 -14.38 -6.45 -9.38
C ASN A 49 -14.57 -5.43 -8.24
N ASN A 50 -14.77 -4.16 -8.58
CA ASN A 50 -15.01 -3.08 -7.62
C ASN A 50 -13.88 -2.98 -6.57
N THR A 51 -12.64 -3.16 -7.02
CA THR A 51 -11.40 -3.01 -6.22
C THR A 51 -10.64 -1.76 -6.63
N TYR A 52 -9.43 -1.56 -6.10
CA TYR A 52 -8.57 -0.44 -6.47
C TYR A 52 -7.16 -0.90 -6.78
N ILE A 53 -6.50 -0.14 -7.65
CA ILE A 53 -5.06 -0.13 -7.85
C ILE A 53 -4.50 1.17 -7.25
N LEU A 54 -3.40 1.06 -6.51
CA LEU A 54 -2.70 2.20 -5.93
C LEU A 54 -1.42 2.46 -6.71
N ARG A 55 -1.24 3.70 -7.16
CA ARG A 55 0.06 4.19 -7.67
C ARG A 55 0.75 4.98 -6.57
N LEU A 56 2.02 4.67 -6.34
CA LEU A 56 2.81 5.30 -5.27
C LEU A 56 3.77 6.35 -5.83
N LYS A 57 4.12 7.33 -5.01
CA LYS A 57 5.19 8.29 -5.30
C LYS A 57 6.51 7.54 -5.39
N ASP A 58 7.33 7.89 -6.38
CA ASP A 58 8.69 7.37 -6.56
C ASP A 58 8.78 5.85 -6.83
N LEU A 59 7.67 5.18 -7.18
CA LEU A 59 7.63 3.76 -7.54
C LEU A 59 6.79 3.52 -8.81
N ASP A 60 7.36 2.76 -9.75
CA ASP A 60 6.73 2.50 -11.06
C ASP A 60 5.74 1.33 -11.04
N PHE A 61 5.72 0.53 -9.97
CA PHE A 61 4.81 -0.60 -9.86
C PHE A 61 3.52 -0.22 -9.16
N GLU A 62 2.46 -0.90 -9.57
CA GLU A 62 1.11 -0.74 -9.05
C GLU A 62 0.83 -1.71 -7.91
N VAL A 63 0.09 -1.27 -6.89
CA VAL A 63 -0.27 -2.09 -5.73
C VAL A 63 -1.77 -2.36 -5.71
N PRO A 64 -2.22 -3.62 -5.84
CA PRO A 64 -3.64 -3.93 -5.74
C PRO A 64 -4.14 -3.88 -4.31
N VAL A 65 -5.39 -3.41 -4.15
CA VAL A 65 -6.17 -3.61 -2.94
C VAL A 65 -7.00 -4.88 -3.09
N SER A 66 -6.83 -5.84 -2.18
CA SER A 66 -7.56 -7.10 -2.25
C SER A 66 -9.06 -6.91 -2.03
N ARG A 67 -9.87 -7.83 -2.57
CA ARG A 67 -11.32 -7.89 -2.32
C ARG A 67 -11.66 -7.94 -0.83
N SER A 68 -10.85 -8.61 -0.02
CA SER A 68 -11.04 -8.68 1.44
C SER A 68 -10.73 -7.37 2.16
N LYS A 69 -9.96 -6.46 1.55
CA LYS A 69 -9.51 -5.20 2.14
C LYS A 69 -10.18 -3.97 1.56
N VAL A 70 -10.87 -4.08 0.43
CA VAL A 70 -11.49 -2.93 -0.25
C VAL A 70 -12.50 -2.17 0.63
N LYS A 71 -13.30 -2.88 1.43
CA LYS A 71 -14.30 -2.25 2.31
C LYS A 71 -13.63 -1.36 3.37
N GLU A 72 -12.61 -1.90 4.03
CA GLU A 72 -11.82 -1.20 5.04
C GLU A 72 -11.06 -0.02 4.40
N PHE A 73 -10.50 -0.23 3.21
CA PHE A 73 -9.78 0.82 2.47
C PHE A 73 -10.68 2.01 2.09
N ARG A 74 -11.90 1.77 1.59
CA ARG A 74 -12.84 2.86 1.28
C ARG A 74 -13.18 3.70 2.49
N GLN A 75 -13.44 3.05 3.63
CA GLN A 75 -13.72 3.74 4.88
C GLN A 75 -12.54 4.60 5.32
N LEU A 76 -11.32 4.06 5.22
CA LEU A 76 -10.09 4.75 5.59
C LEU A 76 -9.78 5.95 4.68
N MET A 77 -10.05 5.83 3.39
CA MET A 77 -9.75 6.86 2.39
C MET A 77 -10.90 7.82 2.08
N HIS A 78 -12.06 7.62 2.73
CA HIS A 78 -13.29 8.38 2.48
C HIS A 78 -13.75 8.35 1.00
N LEU A 79 -13.72 7.16 0.40
CA LEU A 79 -14.12 6.88 -0.99
C LEU A 79 -15.49 6.19 -1.09
#